data_AF-A0A3M1CMD3-F1
#
_entry.id   AF-A0A3M1CMD3-F1
#
_cell.length_a   1.000
_cell.length_b   1.000
_cell.length_c   1.000
_cell.angle_alpha   90.00
_cell.angle_beta   90.00
_cell.angle_gamma   90.00
#
_symmetry.space_group_name_H-M   'P 1'
#
loop_
_entity.id
_entity.type
_entity.pdbx_description
1 polymer ?
#
loop_
_entity_poly.entity_id
_entity_poly.type
_entity_poly.pdbx_seq_one_letter_code
_entity_poly.pdbx_strand_id
1 'polypeptide(L)'
;MLVERDENERAAELLGQILERQLSPARRDDFASELADLLWKQGRTEEARKLWAELALRHPSEPSRRLAKAKLDASRHLPAGDPVLGYLIDPSASAGWLLRLRESAEQQPGWGLPWYLLGRALYNRGEYELAQRYLQKSLELGLLDVEARAEAMRLQVICLFHLGHWRRAAVRLAAMSMYPGRLADPAWAADWFELLEFAQRQPSCAPRTPPGRKFPDSGR
;
A
#
# COMPACT_ATOMS: atom_id res chain seq x y z
N MET A 1 -19.90 -10.57 -19.18
CA MET A 1 -19.30 -11.69 -18.42
C MET A 1 -18.66 -12.75 -19.31
N LEU A 2 -19.33 -13.34 -20.32
CA LEU A 2 -18.69 -14.39 -21.14
C LEU A 2 -17.53 -13.86 -22.03
N VAL A 3 -17.65 -12.66 -22.60
CA VAL A 3 -16.61 -12.06 -23.46
C VAL A 3 -15.35 -11.70 -22.66
N GLU A 4 -15.51 -11.04 -21.52
CA GLU A 4 -14.39 -10.65 -20.64
C GLU A 4 -13.62 -11.84 -20.06
N ARG A 5 -14.31 -12.98 -19.86
CA ARG A 5 -13.66 -14.21 -19.42
C ARG A 5 -12.75 -14.80 -20.51
N ASP A 6 -13.22 -14.83 -21.76
CA ASP A 6 -12.44 -15.32 -22.91
C ASP A 6 -11.23 -14.40 -23.20
N GLU A 7 -11.40 -13.09 -23.07
CA GLU A 7 -10.29 -12.12 -23.20
C GLU A 7 -9.22 -12.32 -22.12
N ASN A 8 -9.62 -12.48 -20.85
CA ASN A 8 -8.68 -12.72 -19.76
C ASN A 8 -7.93 -14.05 -19.93
N GLU A 9 -8.60 -15.10 -20.41
CA GLU A 9 -8.00 -16.41 -20.66
C GLU A 9 -6.92 -16.33 -21.74
N ARG A 10 -7.24 -15.74 -22.89
CA ARG A 10 -6.26 -15.50 -23.96
C ARG A 10 -5.10 -14.63 -23.51
N ALA A 11 -5.37 -13.59 -22.73
CA ALA A 11 -4.32 -12.72 -22.19
C ALA A 11 -3.36 -13.48 -21.26
N ALA A 12 -3.88 -14.35 -20.38
CA ALA A 12 -3.05 -15.17 -19.50
C ALA A 12 -2.19 -16.18 -20.28
N GLU A 13 -2.75 -16.82 -21.31
CA GLU A 13 -2.00 -17.72 -22.20
C GLU A 13 -0.85 -16.99 -22.91
N LEU A 14 -1.12 -15.82 -23.49
CA LEU A 14 -0.11 -15.00 -24.16
C LEU A 14 1.01 -14.57 -23.21
N LEU A 15 0.66 -14.14 -21.98
CA LEU A 15 1.66 -13.78 -20.98
C LEU A 15 2.50 -14.98 -20.54
N GLY A 16 1.91 -16.17 -20.40
CA GLY A 16 2.63 -17.41 -20.14
C GLY A 16 3.68 -17.70 -21.22
N GLN A 17 3.29 -17.62 -22.50
CA GLN A 17 4.20 -17.80 -23.63
C GLN A 17 5.31 -16.72 -23.69
N ILE A 18 4.98 -15.48 -23.33
CA ILE A 18 5.97 -14.39 -23.27
C ILE A 18 7.02 -14.65 -22.18
N LEU A 19 6.60 -15.18 -21.02
CA LEU A 19 7.50 -15.50 -19.90
C LEU A 19 8.48 -16.62 -20.21
N GLU A 20 8.26 -17.45 -21.23
CA GLU A 20 9.20 -18.48 -21.70
C GLU A 20 10.34 -17.90 -22.54
N ARG A 21 10.19 -16.67 -23.05
CA ARG A 21 11.19 -16.01 -23.89
C ARG A 21 12.35 -15.44 -23.05
N GLN A 22 13.46 -15.12 -23.71
CA GLN A 22 14.54 -14.37 -23.09
C GLN A 22 14.13 -12.91 -22.88
N LEU A 23 13.67 -12.60 -21.67
CA LEU A 23 13.34 -11.26 -21.21
C LEU A 23 14.39 -10.77 -20.21
N SER A 24 14.53 -9.45 -20.09
CA SER A 24 15.24 -8.89 -18.94
C SER A 24 14.52 -9.23 -17.63
N PRO A 25 15.23 -9.35 -16.50
CA PRO A 25 14.61 -9.68 -15.22
C PRO A 25 13.44 -8.77 -14.85
N ALA A 26 13.61 -7.45 -14.99
CA ALA A 26 12.57 -6.46 -14.67
C ALA A 26 11.28 -6.68 -15.48
N ARG A 27 11.38 -6.87 -16.81
CA ARG A 27 10.20 -7.11 -17.65
C ARG A 27 9.53 -8.45 -17.32
N ARG A 28 10.34 -9.46 -16.97
CA ARG A 28 9.81 -10.76 -16.56
C ARG A 28 8.97 -10.65 -15.29
N ASP A 29 9.43 -9.86 -14.32
CA ASP A 29 8.70 -9.65 -13.07
C ASP A 29 7.40 -8.87 -13.29
N ASP A 30 7.42 -7.86 -14.15
CA ASP A 30 6.22 -7.10 -14.53
C ASP A 30 5.17 -8.04 -15.16
N PHE A 31 5.55 -8.82 -16.18
CA PHE A 31 4.63 -9.78 -16.82
C PHE A 31 4.17 -10.90 -15.88
N ALA A 32 5.03 -11.37 -14.98
CA ALA A 32 4.65 -12.37 -13.99
C ALA A 32 3.63 -11.81 -12.98
N SER A 33 3.74 -10.53 -12.61
CA SER A 33 2.76 -9.85 -11.77
C SER A 33 1.40 -9.76 -12.47
N GLU A 34 1.38 -9.32 -13.73
CA GLU A 34 0.14 -9.23 -14.52
C GLU A 34 -0.51 -10.61 -14.74
N LEU A 35 0.30 -11.63 -15.05
CA LEU A 35 -0.20 -13.00 -15.18
C LEU A 35 -0.84 -13.49 -13.87
N ALA A 36 -0.21 -13.25 -12.73
CA ALA A 36 -0.75 -13.64 -11.44
C ALA A 36 -2.10 -12.97 -11.15
N ASP A 37 -2.26 -11.70 -11.52
CA ASP A 37 -3.51 -10.95 -11.36
C ASP A 37 -4.63 -11.47 -12.27
N LEU A 38 -4.30 -11.83 -13.52
CA LEU A 38 -5.25 -12.47 -14.44
C LEU A 38 -5.67 -13.86 -13.98
N LEU A 39 -4.72 -14.68 -13.53
CA LEU A 39 -5.01 -16.01 -12.97
C LEU A 39 -5.93 -15.90 -11.76
N TRP A 40 -5.72 -14.90 -10.90
CA TRP A 40 -6.63 -14.61 -9.79
C TRP A 40 -8.04 -14.29 -10.29
N LYS A 41 -8.19 -13.37 -11.25
CA LYS A 41 -9.49 -13.00 -11.85
C LYS A 41 -10.22 -14.18 -12.50
N GLN A 42 -9.49 -15.18 -12.99
CA GLN A 42 -10.04 -16.42 -13.55
C GLN A 42 -10.43 -17.47 -12.49
N GLY A 43 -10.18 -17.21 -11.20
CA GLY A 43 -10.39 -18.16 -10.11
C GLY A 43 -9.27 -19.21 -9.97
N ARG A 44 -8.15 -19.05 -10.68
CA ARG A 44 -6.96 -19.93 -10.58
C ARG A 44 -6.07 -19.50 -9.41
N THR A 45 -6.66 -19.51 -8.21
CA THR A 45 -6.10 -18.94 -6.98
C THR A 45 -4.73 -19.50 -6.60
N GLU A 46 -4.54 -20.82 -6.66
CA GLU A 46 -3.25 -21.43 -6.25
C GLU A 46 -2.10 -21.05 -7.18
N GLU A 47 -2.37 -20.93 -8.47
CA GLU A 47 -1.37 -20.55 -9.47
C GLU A 47 -0.97 -19.08 -9.30
N ALA A 48 -1.95 -18.19 -9.09
CA ALA A 48 -1.71 -16.80 -8.75
C ALA A 48 -0.85 -16.65 -7.48
N ARG A 49 -1.19 -17.39 -6.41
CA ARG A 49 -0.42 -17.42 -5.15
C ARG A 49 1.03 -17.85 -5.36
N LYS A 50 1.25 -18.88 -6.17
CA LYS A 50 2.61 -19.36 -6.48
C LYS A 50 3.43 -18.26 -7.16
N LEU A 51 2.89 -17.58 -8.15
CA LEU A 51 3.59 -16.48 -8.84
C LEU A 51 3.87 -15.30 -7.91
N TRP A 52 2.90 -14.88 -7.08
CA TRP A 52 3.13 -13.81 -6.10
C TRP A 52 4.19 -14.19 -5.06
N ALA A 53 4.23 -15.46 -4.62
CA ALA A 53 5.27 -15.95 -3.71
C ALA A 53 6.66 -15.92 -4.36
N GLU A 54 6.77 -16.33 -5.62
CA GLU A 54 8.02 -16.24 -6.39
C GLU A 54 8.48 -14.78 -6.56
N LEU A 55 7.56 -13.86 -6.90
CA LEU A 55 7.84 -12.44 -7.02
C LEU A 55 8.26 -11.81 -5.68
N ALA A 56 7.65 -12.22 -4.58
CA ALA A 56 8.03 -11.76 -3.25
C ALA A 56 9.46 -12.15 -2.86
N LEU A 57 9.99 -13.24 -3.43
CA LEU A 57 11.34 -13.76 -3.18
C LEU A 57 12.40 -13.21 -4.14
N ARG A 58 12.10 -13.00 -5.42
CA ARG A 58 13.09 -12.68 -6.48
C ARG A 58 13.71 -11.28 -6.40
N HIS A 59 13.36 -10.49 -5.39
CA HIS A 59 13.80 -9.09 -5.25
C HIS A 59 13.55 -8.23 -6.50
N PRO A 60 12.30 -8.16 -7.03
CA PRO A 60 11.95 -7.11 -7.98
C PRO A 60 12.12 -5.75 -7.30
N SER A 61 11.87 -4.66 -8.04
CA SER A 61 11.86 -3.31 -7.46
C SER A 61 11.13 -3.32 -6.11
N GLU A 62 11.63 -2.56 -5.16
CA GLU A 62 11.13 -2.60 -3.79
C GLU A 62 9.59 -2.39 -3.72
N PRO A 63 8.97 -1.50 -4.53
CA PRO A 63 7.52 -1.40 -4.66
C PRO A 63 6.83 -2.68 -5.18
N SER A 64 7.34 -3.30 -6.24
CA SER A 64 6.76 -4.52 -6.83
C SER A 64 6.79 -5.68 -5.83
N ARG A 65 7.89 -5.80 -5.08
CA ARG A 65 8.04 -6.83 -4.04
C ARG A 65 7.03 -6.64 -2.91
N ARG A 66 6.84 -5.41 -2.44
CA ARG A 66 5.83 -5.10 -1.42
C ARG A 66 4.42 -5.44 -1.91
N LEU A 67 4.11 -5.09 -3.15
CA LEU A 67 2.81 -5.39 -3.75
C LEU A 67 2.56 -6.90 -3.83
N ALA A 68 3.53 -7.68 -4.29
CA ALA A 68 3.43 -9.14 -4.34
C ALA A 68 3.23 -9.75 -2.95
N LYS A 69 3.96 -9.28 -1.93
CA LYS A 69 3.77 -9.70 -0.53
C LYS A 69 2.37 -9.34 -0.01
N ALA A 70 1.87 -8.15 -0.30
CA ALA A 70 0.53 -7.72 0.10
C ALA A 70 -0.58 -8.57 -0.57
N LYS A 71 -0.43 -8.89 -1.86
CA LYS A 71 -1.36 -9.79 -2.57
C LYS A 71 -1.30 -11.21 -2.00
N LEU A 72 -0.10 -11.74 -1.76
CA LEU A 72 0.08 -13.05 -1.13
C LEU A 72 -0.55 -13.10 0.28
N ASP A 73 -0.34 -12.07 1.10
CA ASP A 73 -0.96 -11.94 2.42
C ASP A 73 -2.48 -11.93 2.31
N ALA A 74 -3.05 -11.03 1.51
CA ALA A 74 -4.51 -10.95 1.30
C ALA A 74 -5.11 -12.27 0.83
N SER A 75 -4.42 -13.00 -0.05
CA SER A 75 -4.89 -14.31 -0.50
C SER A 75 -5.00 -15.36 0.61
N ARG A 76 -4.28 -15.23 1.73
CA ARG A 76 -4.35 -16.15 2.87
C ARG A 76 -5.53 -15.86 3.79
N HIS A 77 -6.14 -14.68 3.65
CA HIS A 77 -7.22 -14.19 4.52
C HIS A 77 -8.60 -14.26 3.85
N LEU A 78 -8.83 -15.20 2.93
CA LEU A 78 -10.14 -15.36 2.29
C LEU A 78 -11.23 -15.82 3.29
N PRO A 79 -12.48 -15.35 3.15
CA PRO A 79 -12.99 -14.46 2.09
C PRO A 79 -12.69 -12.97 2.32
N ALA A 80 -12.31 -12.56 3.53
CA ALA A 80 -12.08 -11.15 3.87
C ALA A 80 -10.98 -10.48 3.02
N GLY A 81 -10.05 -11.26 2.47
CA GLY A 81 -8.99 -10.77 1.60
C GLY A 81 -9.39 -10.48 0.15
N ASP A 82 -10.57 -10.93 -0.29
CA ASP A 82 -11.01 -10.72 -1.68
C ASP A 82 -11.13 -9.22 -2.04
N PRO A 83 -11.77 -8.35 -1.21
CA PRO A 83 -11.81 -6.93 -1.52
C PRO A 83 -10.45 -6.24 -1.44
N VAL A 84 -9.55 -6.75 -0.61
CA VAL A 84 -8.16 -6.25 -0.55
C VAL A 84 -7.42 -6.58 -1.83
N LEU A 85 -7.57 -7.80 -2.35
CA LEU A 85 -7.00 -8.19 -3.64
C LEU A 85 -7.59 -7.36 -4.78
N GLY A 86 -8.91 -7.14 -4.80
CA GLY A 86 -9.56 -6.26 -5.76
C GLY A 86 -8.94 -4.86 -5.78
N TYR A 87 -8.75 -4.26 -4.61
CA TYR A 87 -8.08 -2.95 -4.48
C TYR A 87 -6.60 -2.98 -4.92
N LEU A 88 -5.85 -4.04 -4.61
CA LEU A 88 -4.42 -4.14 -4.95
C LEU A 88 -4.17 -4.43 -6.42
N ILE A 89 -5.11 -5.08 -7.11
CA ILE A 89 -5.04 -5.42 -8.54
C ILE A 89 -5.54 -4.25 -9.38
N ASP A 90 -6.66 -3.63 -8.98
CA ASP A 90 -7.22 -2.50 -9.71
C ASP A 90 -7.78 -1.43 -8.75
N PRO A 91 -6.92 -0.52 -8.26
CA PRO A 91 -7.34 0.59 -7.41
C PRO A 91 -8.32 1.55 -8.09
N SER A 92 -8.38 1.55 -9.43
CA SER A 92 -9.19 2.47 -10.24
C SER A 92 -10.62 1.97 -10.49
N ALA A 93 -10.84 0.66 -10.38
CA ALA A 93 -12.12 0.02 -10.74
C ALA A 93 -13.33 0.41 -9.88
N SER A 94 -13.16 1.02 -8.69
CA SER A 94 -14.33 1.34 -7.85
C SER A 94 -14.10 2.48 -6.86
N ALA A 95 -15.01 3.45 -6.87
CA ALA A 95 -15.13 4.47 -5.81
C ALA A 95 -15.44 3.84 -4.43
N GLY A 96 -15.95 2.62 -4.39
CA GLY A 96 -16.36 1.91 -3.16
C GLY A 96 -15.24 1.15 -2.44
N TRP A 97 -14.00 1.16 -2.94
CA TRP A 97 -12.93 0.35 -2.34
C TRP A 97 -12.65 0.69 -0.87
N LEU A 98 -12.76 1.95 -0.45
CA LEU A 98 -12.57 2.31 0.97
C LEU A 98 -13.60 1.62 1.88
N LEU A 99 -14.85 1.53 1.44
CA LEU A 99 -15.89 0.82 2.20
C LEU A 99 -15.54 -0.67 2.29
N ARG A 100 -15.17 -1.28 1.16
CA ARG A 100 -14.85 -2.71 1.15
C ARG A 100 -13.59 -3.08 1.93
N LEU A 101 -12.56 -2.23 1.88
CA LEU A 101 -11.36 -2.41 2.71
C LEU A 101 -11.71 -2.32 4.21
N ARG A 102 -12.65 -1.46 4.57
CA ARG A 102 -13.14 -1.37 5.94
C ARG A 102 -13.93 -2.62 6.34
N GLU A 103 -14.80 -3.12 5.47
CA GLU A 103 -15.52 -4.39 5.69
C GLU A 103 -14.54 -5.56 5.88
N SER A 104 -13.47 -5.65 5.07
CA SER A 104 -12.39 -6.63 5.26
C SER A 104 -11.74 -6.53 6.64
N ALA A 105 -11.49 -5.30 7.10
CA ALA A 105 -10.90 -5.04 8.41
C ALA A 105 -11.84 -5.42 9.57
N GLU A 106 -13.15 -5.23 9.40
CA GLU A 106 -14.19 -5.60 10.37
C GLU A 106 -14.40 -7.13 10.42
N GLN A 107 -14.31 -7.81 9.27
CA GLN A 107 -14.36 -9.28 9.20
C GLN A 107 -13.14 -9.95 9.85
N GLN A 108 -11.98 -9.31 9.80
CA GLN A 108 -10.75 -9.82 10.44
C GLN A 108 -10.05 -8.72 11.26
N PRO A 109 -10.51 -8.47 12.50
CA PRO A 109 -10.02 -7.36 13.32
C PRO A 109 -8.52 -7.40 13.67
N GLY A 110 -7.91 -8.59 13.59
CA GLY A 110 -6.47 -8.80 13.82
C GLY A 110 -5.58 -8.54 12.61
N TRP A 111 -6.17 -8.28 11.43
CA TRP A 111 -5.44 -8.17 10.18
C TRP A 111 -5.07 -6.71 9.89
N GLY A 112 -3.78 -6.38 9.95
CA GLY A 112 -3.28 -5.01 9.80
C GLY A 112 -3.31 -4.45 8.37
N LEU A 113 -3.26 -5.30 7.33
CA LEU A 113 -3.12 -4.86 5.95
C LEU A 113 -4.28 -3.98 5.44
N PRO A 114 -5.57 -4.30 5.67
CA PRO A 114 -6.68 -3.44 5.27
C PRO A 114 -6.59 -2.03 5.88
N TRP A 115 -6.22 -1.94 7.18
CA TRP A 115 -6.03 -0.65 7.86
C TRP A 115 -4.91 0.17 7.24
N TYR A 116 -3.81 -0.48 6.84
CA TYR A 116 -2.70 0.18 6.16
C TYR A 116 -3.16 0.75 4.80
N LEU A 117 -3.88 -0.04 4.01
CA LEU A 117 -4.36 0.38 2.70
C LEU A 117 -5.39 1.50 2.79
N LEU A 118 -6.30 1.46 3.78
CA LEU A 118 -7.18 2.58 4.12
C LEU A 118 -6.40 3.84 4.45
N GLY A 119 -5.41 3.73 5.35
CA GLY A 119 -4.55 4.84 5.75
C GLY A 119 -3.81 5.48 4.57
N ARG A 120 -3.21 4.65 3.70
CA ARG A 120 -2.50 5.10 2.49
C ARG A 120 -3.45 5.77 1.48
N ALA A 121 -4.63 5.20 1.26
CA ALA A 121 -5.62 5.77 0.35
C ALA A 121 -6.14 7.13 0.83
N LEU A 122 -6.37 7.28 2.14
CA LEU A 122 -6.79 8.55 2.75
C LEU A 122 -5.67 9.58 2.77
N TYR A 123 -4.44 9.15 3.02
CA TYR A 123 -3.25 10.00 2.88
C TYR A 123 -3.16 10.60 1.47
N ASN A 124 -3.33 9.79 0.43
CA ASN A 124 -3.30 10.26 -0.97
C ASN A 124 -4.43 11.27 -1.28
N ARG A 125 -5.50 11.31 -0.48
CA ARG A 125 -6.61 12.27 -0.58
C ARG A 125 -6.41 13.51 0.29
N GLY A 126 -5.32 13.59 1.07
CA GLY A 126 -5.08 14.68 2.03
C GLY A 126 -5.89 14.57 3.33
N GLU A 127 -6.58 13.46 3.57
CA GLU A 127 -7.39 13.22 4.76
C GLU A 127 -6.48 12.75 5.93
N TYR A 128 -5.57 13.63 6.35
CA TYR A 128 -4.46 13.28 7.25
C TYR A 128 -4.91 12.80 8.63
N GLU A 129 -6.00 13.32 9.18
CA GLU A 129 -6.56 12.89 10.47
C GLU A 129 -6.98 11.40 10.42
N LEU A 130 -7.74 11.03 9.39
CA LEU A 130 -8.22 9.66 9.21
C LEU A 130 -7.08 8.73 8.81
N ALA A 131 -6.21 9.19 7.91
CA ALA A 131 -5.02 8.45 7.52
C ALA A 131 -4.15 8.10 8.74
N GLN A 132 -3.87 9.07 9.61
CA GLN A 132 -3.09 8.86 10.82
C GLN A 132 -3.71 7.79 11.72
N ARG A 133 -5.04 7.82 11.91
CA ARG A 133 -5.75 6.83 12.76
C ARG A 133 -5.61 5.42 12.21
N TYR A 134 -5.84 5.22 10.92
CA TYR A 134 -5.78 3.89 10.32
C TYR A 134 -4.35 3.37 10.16
N LEU A 135 -3.38 4.22 9.85
CA LEU A 135 -1.96 3.86 9.87
C LEU A 135 -1.49 3.46 11.27
N GLN A 136 -1.99 4.14 12.31
CA GLN A 136 -1.70 3.75 13.70
C GLN A 136 -2.27 2.37 14.00
N LYS A 137 -3.52 2.13 13.61
CA LYS A 137 -4.18 0.84 13.80
C LYS A 137 -3.45 -0.30 13.08
N SER A 138 -3.00 -0.09 11.84
CA SER A 138 -2.26 -1.10 11.09
C SER A 138 -0.94 -1.48 11.74
N LEU A 139 -0.25 -0.50 12.35
CA LEU A 139 1.00 -0.76 13.06
C LEU A 139 0.79 -1.51 14.38
N GLU A 140 -0.29 -1.20 15.12
CA GLU A 140 -0.66 -1.90 16.36
C GLU A 140 -1.02 -3.37 16.11
N LEU A 141 -1.71 -3.66 15.01
CA LEU A 141 -2.07 -5.03 14.63
C LEU A 141 -0.91 -5.79 13.96
N GLY A 142 0.15 -5.08 13.60
CA GLY A 142 1.29 -5.63 12.89
C GLY A 142 1.05 -5.69 11.37
N LEU A 143 2.11 -5.37 10.64
CA LEU A 143 2.23 -5.64 9.22
C LEU A 143 3.25 -6.76 9.02
N LEU A 144 2.94 -7.67 8.10
CA LEU A 144 3.76 -8.83 7.76
C LEU A 144 5.16 -8.41 7.25
N ASP A 145 5.18 -7.31 6.52
CA ASP A 145 6.34 -6.85 5.77
C ASP A 145 7.01 -5.66 6.47
N VAL A 146 8.34 -5.74 6.61
CA VAL A 146 9.12 -4.68 7.28
C VAL A 146 9.07 -3.39 6.48
N GLU A 147 9.08 -3.49 5.15
CA GLU A 147 9.03 -2.35 4.25
C GLU A 147 7.65 -1.66 4.30
N ALA A 148 6.54 -2.42 4.28
CA ALA A 148 5.19 -1.86 4.49
C ALA A 148 5.06 -1.16 5.85
N ARG A 149 5.68 -1.72 6.90
CA ARG A 149 5.72 -1.10 8.23
C ARG A 149 6.49 0.22 8.22
N ALA A 150 7.64 0.26 7.56
CA ALA A 150 8.41 1.49 7.40
C ALA A 150 7.67 2.54 6.58
N GLU A 151 6.99 2.16 5.50
CA GLU A 151 6.12 3.07 4.74
C GLU A 151 4.99 3.62 5.61
N ALA A 152 4.31 2.77 6.37
CA ALA A 152 3.26 3.22 7.30
C ALA A 152 3.79 4.22 8.33
N MET A 153 4.98 4.00 8.90
CA MET A 153 5.63 4.95 9.81
C MET A 153 5.99 6.28 9.12
N ARG A 154 6.54 6.24 7.89
CA ARG A 154 6.81 7.44 7.09
C ARG A 154 5.54 8.25 6.86
N LEU A 155 4.47 7.59 6.43
CA LEU A 155 3.18 8.23 6.21
C LEU A 155 2.61 8.85 7.50
N GLN A 156 2.81 8.21 8.66
CA GLN A 156 2.40 8.80 9.94
C GLN A 156 3.20 10.06 10.30
N VAL A 157 4.51 10.11 10.04
CA VAL A 157 5.32 11.32 10.25
C VAL A 157 4.75 12.47 9.42
N ILE A 158 4.47 12.21 8.14
CA ILE A 158 3.92 13.19 7.21
C ILE A 158 2.52 13.64 7.67
N CYS A 159 1.62 12.72 8.01
CA CYS A 159 0.30 13.06 8.51
C CYS A 159 0.40 13.93 9.78
N LEU A 160 1.19 13.52 10.77
CA LEU A 160 1.36 14.28 12.01
C LEU A 160 1.95 15.67 11.78
N PHE A 161 2.85 15.82 10.81
CA PHE A 161 3.40 17.10 10.41
C PHE A 161 2.32 18.03 9.86
N HIS A 162 1.49 17.54 8.92
CA HIS A 162 0.37 18.29 8.34
C HIS A 162 -0.70 18.66 9.36
N LEU A 163 -0.89 17.84 10.40
CA LEU A 163 -1.79 18.12 11.53
C LEU A 163 -1.23 19.12 12.55
N GLY A 164 -0.01 19.63 12.35
CA GLY A 164 0.65 20.51 13.31
C GLY A 164 1.14 19.78 14.58
N HIS A 165 1.12 18.45 14.59
CA HIS A 165 1.54 17.63 15.72
C HIS A 165 3.05 17.33 15.68
N TRP A 166 3.89 18.36 15.51
CA TRP A 166 5.33 18.20 15.22
C TRP A 166 6.10 17.41 16.28
N ARG A 167 5.79 17.60 17.57
CA ARG A 167 6.42 16.81 18.64
C ARG A 167 6.11 15.32 18.50
N ARG A 168 4.87 14.96 18.15
CA ARG A 168 4.49 13.56 17.91
C ARG A 168 5.14 13.01 16.64
N ALA A 169 5.26 13.83 15.60
CA ALA A 169 5.95 13.47 14.37
C ALA A 169 7.44 13.18 14.64
N ALA A 170 8.13 14.00 15.44
CA ALA A 170 9.53 13.81 15.81
C ALA A 170 9.75 12.51 16.62
N VAL A 171 8.85 12.21 17.57
CA VAL A 171 8.89 10.93 18.31
C VAL A 171 8.72 9.75 17.35
N ARG A 172 7.80 9.84 16.39
CA ARG A 172 7.58 8.78 15.39
C ARG A 172 8.78 8.62 14.46
N LEU A 173 9.39 9.72 14.03
CA LEU A 173 10.60 9.72 13.20
C LEU A 173 11.76 9.04 13.92
N ALA A 174 12.01 9.39 15.19
CA ALA A 174 13.03 8.75 16.01
C ALA A 174 12.77 7.24 16.19
N ALA A 175 11.52 6.84 16.45
CA ALA A 175 11.15 5.43 16.54
C ALA A 175 11.41 4.68 15.24
N MET A 176 11.16 5.31 14.09
CA MET A 176 11.45 4.73 12.78
C MET A 176 12.95 4.60 12.50
N SER A 177 13.78 5.58 12.90
CA SER A 177 15.25 5.53 12.75
C SER A 177 15.89 4.41 13.57
N MET A 178 15.27 3.99 14.67
CA MET A 178 15.72 2.86 15.48
C MET A 178 15.22 1.51 14.93
N TYR A 179 14.38 1.50 13.89
CA TYR A 179 13.80 0.27 13.37
C TYR A 179 14.84 -0.52 12.54
N PRO A 180 15.02 -1.82 12.81
CA PRO A 180 16.03 -2.62 12.11
C PRO A 180 15.71 -2.74 10.61
N GLY A 181 16.75 -2.67 9.77
CA GLY A 181 16.65 -2.97 8.33
C GLY A 181 16.99 -1.87 7.31
N ARG A 182 17.65 -0.76 7.69
CA ARG A 182 17.97 0.38 6.78
C ARG A 182 16.75 0.86 5.96
N LEU A 183 15.56 0.84 6.55
CA LEU A 183 14.31 1.19 5.85
C LEU A 183 14.00 2.68 5.87
N ALA A 184 14.56 3.40 6.83
CA ALA A 184 14.65 4.84 6.78
C ALA A 184 15.90 5.20 6.00
N ASP A 185 15.73 5.79 4.82
CA ASP A 185 16.82 6.51 4.17
C ASP A 185 17.35 7.55 5.17
N PRO A 186 18.62 7.46 5.61
CA PRO A 186 19.18 8.39 6.59
C PRO A 186 19.10 9.84 6.12
N ALA A 187 19.19 10.09 4.81
CA ALA A 187 19.04 11.42 4.24
C ALA A 187 17.60 11.92 4.44
N TRP A 188 16.61 11.10 4.07
CA TRP A 188 15.20 11.41 4.32
C TRP A 188 14.94 11.70 5.81
N ALA A 189 15.48 10.89 6.73
CA ALA A 189 15.28 11.10 8.15
C ALA A 189 15.90 12.42 8.63
N ALA A 190 17.11 12.76 8.17
CA ALA A 190 17.79 14.01 8.50
C ALA A 190 16.98 15.23 8.01
N ASP A 191 16.53 15.22 6.76
CA ASP A 191 15.71 16.29 6.18
C ASP A 191 14.42 16.51 6.99
N TRP A 192 13.77 15.42 7.40
CA TRP A 192 12.55 15.50 8.21
C TRP A 192 12.79 15.97 9.64
N PHE A 193 13.94 15.65 10.24
CA PHE A 193 14.32 16.23 11.54
C PHE A 193 14.48 17.74 11.43
N GLU A 194 15.19 18.24 10.42
CA GLU A 194 15.36 19.68 10.18
C GLU A 194 14.01 20.38 9.95
N LEU A 195 13.14 19.80 9.11
CA LEU A 195 11.80 20.32 8.85
C LEU A 195 10.96 20.41 10.14
N LEU A 196 11.03 19.41 11.00
CA LEU A 196 10.29 19.35 12.26
C LEU A 196 10.83 20.33 13.30
N GLU A 197 12.15 20.51 13.38
CA GLU A 197 12.77 21.53 14.23
C GLU A 197 12.39 22.94 13.77
N PHE A 198 12.44 23.19 12.47
CA PHE A 198 12.05 24.46 11.88
C PHE A 198 10.58 24.78 12.21
N ALA A 199 9.67 23.83 11.99
CA ALA A 199 8.25 24.02 12.27
C ALA A 199 7.97 24.30 13.75
N GLN A 200 8.73 23.68 14.67
CA GLN A 200 8.62 23.95 16.11
C GLN A 200 9.11 25.36 16.48
N ARG A 201 10.18 25.85 15.85
CA ARG A 201 10.71 27.21 16.09
C ARG A 201 9.84 28.29 15.44
N GLN A 202 9.22 28.00 14.29
CA GLN A 202 8.43 28.96 13.51
C GLN A 202 7.03 28.42 13.13
N PRO A 203 6.10 28.31 14.10
CA PRO A 203 4.75 27.76 13.89
C PRO A 203 3.89 28.49 12.84
N SER A 204 4.18 29.76 12.58
CA SER A 204 3.47 30.59 11.60
C SER A 204 3.91 30.32 10.16
N CYS A 205 5.12 29.79 9.96
CA CYS A 205 5.71 29.52 8.65
C CYS A 205 5.51 28.06 8.20
N ALA A 206 5.11 27.18 9.12
CA ALA A 206 4.87 25.77 8.80
C ALA A 206 3.64 25.62 7.88
N PRO A 207 3.69 24.75 6.86
CA PRO A 207 2.56 24.48 5.99
C PRO A 207 1.41 23.93 6.84
N ARG A 208 0.36 24.74 7.02
CA ARG A 208 -0.87 24.27 7.62
C ARG A 208 -1.70 23.63 6.52
N THR A 209 -2.18 22.42 6.77
CA THR A 209 -3.29 21.91 5.97
C THR A 209 -4.42 22.93 6.09
N PRO A 210 -4.90 23.53 4.98
CA PRO A 210 -6.06 24.41 5.06
C PRO A 210 -7.19 23.60 5.69
N PRO A 211 -7.89 24.12 6.71
CA PRO A 211 -8.97 23.39 7.36
C PRO A 211 -9.99 23.03 6.30
N GLY A 212 -10.08 21.73 5.97
CA GLY A 212 -10.98 21.15 4.99
C GLY A 212 -11.23 22.05 3.78
N ARG A 213 -10.31 22.07 2.79
CA ARG A 213 -10.81 22.31 1.43
C ARG A 213 -11.77 21.15 1.15
N LYS A 214 -13.07 21.41 1.30
CA LYS A 214 -14.11 20.66 0.60
C LYS A 214 -13.65 20.65 -0.84
N PHE A 215 -13.18 19.50 -1.32
CA PHE A 215 -13.00 19.34 -2.75
C PHE A 215 -14.34 19.71 -3.38
N PRO A 216 -14.40 20.62 -4.36
CA PRO A 216 -15.62 20.76 -5.13
C PRO A 216 -15.93 19.36 -5.65
N ASP A 217 -17.17 18.90 -5.44
CA ASP A 217 -17.67 17.68 -6.07
C ASP A 217 -17.24 17.72 -7.53
N SER A 218 -16.26 16.90 -7.90
CA SER A 218 -15.89 16.70 -9.29
C SER A 218 -16.98 15.81 -9.89
N GLY A 219 -18.18 16.39 -10.01
CA GLY A 219 -19.21 15.86 -10.87
C GLY A 219 -18.68 15.91 -12.30
N ARG A 220 -18.32 14.74 -12.82
CA ARG A 220 -18.49 14.30 -14.21
C ARG A 220 -18.04 12.85 -14.34
#